data_AF-A0A2M6Y787-F1
#
_entry.id   AF-A0A2M6Y787-F1
#
_cell.length_a   1.000
_cell.length_b   1.000
_cell.length_c   1.000
_cell.angle_alpha   90.00
_cell.angle_beta   90.00
_cell.angle_gamma   90.00
#
_symmetry.space_group_name_H-M   'P 1'
#
loop_
_entity.id
_entity.type
_entity.pdbx_description
1 polymer ?
#
loop_
_entity_poly.entity_id
_entity_poly.type
_entity_poly.pdbx_seq_one_letter_code
_entity_poly.pdbx_strand_id
1 'polypeptide(L)'
;NHGLAVAHVGVEGALELNEKVNDTIRRGLSLPPYPAVPVCGVLSAHNSACLARYGRGFMLNNVLSPDQALYCGPEGLDGITEPEAVNEVLTALFYILDCMKALKLNPRFLAKEEAAYFDMMKSGRYSRK
;
A
#
# COMPACT_ATOMS: atom_id res chain seq x y z
N ASN A 1 2.36 9.92 2.37
CA ASN A 1 3.78 9.82 2.75
C ASN A 1 4.74 10.61 1.87
N HIS A 2 4.76 10.48 0.53
CA HIS A 2 5.80 11.13 -0.28
C HIS A 2 5.83 12.67 -0.22
N GLY A 3 4.68 13.35 -0.08
CA GLY A 3 4.65 14.82 0.05
C GLY A 3 5.08 15.37 1.42
N LEU A 4 4.95 14.58 2.49
CA LEU A 4 5.31 15.01 3.85
C LEU A 4 6.81 14.90 4.11
N ALA A 5 7.49 13.94 3.47
CA ALA A 5 8.95 13.80 3.54
C ALA A 5 9.70 14.98 2.87
N VAL A 6 9.05 15.69 1.94
CA VAL A 6 9.63 16.86 1.25
C VAL A 6 9.49 18.13 2.08
N ALA A 7 8.60 18.15 3.08
CA ALA A 7 8.26 19.35 3.84
C ALA A 7 9.19 19.61 5.05
N HIS A 8 10.10 18.70 5.38
CA HIS A 8 10.99 18.83 6.54
C HIS A 8 12.47 18.68 6.15
N VAL A 9 13.34 19.51 6.73
CA VAL A 9 14.79 19.46 6.54
C VAL A 9 15.36 18.38 7.47
N GLY A 10 15.20 17.11 7.10
CA GLY A 10 15.80 15.97 7.81
C GLY A 10 14.88 14.76 7.98
N VAL A 11 15.47 13.55 7.94
CA VAL A 11 14.75 12.26 7.95
C VAL A 11 13.94 12.05 9.23
N GLU A 12 14.53 12.32 10.40
CA GLU A 12 13.85 12.11 11.69
C GLU A 12 12.63 13.03 11.84
N GLY A 13 12.78 14.32 11.56
CA GLY A 13 11.65 15.27 11.64
C GLY A 13 10.58 15.02 10.58
N ALA A 14 10.94 14.46 9.42
CA ALA A 14 9.96 14.01 8.43
C ALA A 14 9.15 12.80 8.94
N LEU A 15 9.79 11.87 9.65
CA LEU A 15 9.13 10.71 10.26
C LEU A 15 8.19 11.13 11.39
N GLU A 16 8.64 12.03 12.27
CA GLU A 16 7.82 12.56 13.37
C GLU A 16 6.60 13.33 12.83
N LEU A 17 6.80 14.21 11.83
CA LEU A 17 5.71 14.92 11.17
C LEU A 17 4.71 13.94 10.53
N ASN A 18 5.21 12.91 9.86
CA ASN A 18 4.38 11.88 9.25
C ASN A 18 3.54 11.13 10.30
N GLU A 19 4.15 10.72 11.42
CA GLU A 19 3.45 10.04 12.51
C GLU A 19 2.35 10.93 13.10
N LYS A 20 2.66 12.20 13.37
CA LYS A 20 1.70 13.18 13.92
C LYS A 20 0.52 13.44 12.99
N VAL A 21 0.77 13.61 11.69
CA VAL A 21 -0.29 13.80 10.69
C VAL A 21 -1.16 12.56 10.59
N ASN A 22 -0.55 11.37 10.52
CA ASN A 22 -1.28 10.11 10.46
C ASN A 22 -2.11 9.86 11.72
N ASP A 23 -1.61 10.20 12.91
CA ASP A 23 -2.38 10.13 14.15
C ASP A 23 -3.56 11.12 14.18
N THR A 24 -3.34 12.35 13.70
CA THR A 24 -4.40 13.36 13.60
C THR A 24 -5.52 12.92 12.66
N ILE A 25 -5.17 12.38 11.48
CA ILE A 25 -6.13 11.86 10.51
C ILE A 25 -6.89 10.67 11.10
N ARG A 26 -6.19 9.70 11.70
CA ARG A 26 -6.81 8.52 12.31
C ARG A 26 -7.84 8.91 13.38
N ARG A 27 -7.49 9.84 14.27
CA ARG A 27 -8.42 10.35 15.29
C ARG A 27 -9.60 11.12 14.67
N GLY A 28 -9.33 12.02 13.73
CA GLY A 28 -10.37 12.83 13.09
C GLY A 28 -11.40 12.01 12.31
N LEU A 29 -10.96 10.89 11.72
CA LEU A 29 -11.83 9.98 10.96
C LEU A 29 -12.32 8.78 11.79
N SER A 30 -11.96 8.70 13.08
CA SER A 30 -12.26 7.55 13.96
C SER A 30 -11.90 6.20 13.31
N LEU A 31 -10.75 6.15 12.62
CA LEU A 31 -10.33 4.93 11.93
C LEU A 31 -9.97 3.83 12.92
N PRO A 32 -10.22 2.55 12.59
CA PRO A 32 -9.76 1.45 13.41
C PRO A 32 -8.22 1.44 13.53
N PRO A 33 -7.64 0.77 14.53
CA PRO A 33 -6.20 0.60 14.62
C PRO A 33 -5.63 -0.03 13.35
N TYR A 34 -4.46 0.44 12.93
CA TYR A 34 -3.74 -0.18 11.82
C TYR A 34 -3.30 -1.60 12.21
N PRO A 35 -3.56 -2.63 11.39
CA PRO A 35 -3.17 -4.00 11.71
C PRO A 35 -1.64 -4.17 11.70
N ALA A 36 -1.14 -5.03 12.58
CA ALA A 36 0.27 -5.39 12.56
C ALA A 36 0.62 -6.16 11.28
N VAL A 37 1.76 -5.81 10.66
CA VAL A 37 2.29 -6.53 9.49
C VAL A 37 3.36 -7.50 9.98
N PRO A 38 3.07 -8.83 10.05
CA PRO A 38 4.09 -9.79 10.43
C PRO A 38 5.12 -9.95 9.30
N VAL A 39 6.40 -9.96 9.68
CA VAL A 39 7.49 -10.31 8.75
C VAL A 39 7.38 -11.80 8.46
N CYS A 40 7.06 -12.15 7.21
CA CYS A 40 6.90 -13.53 6.78
C CYS A 40 7.34 -13.69 5.32
N GLY A 41 7.97 -14.83 5.02
CA GLY A 41 8.46 -15.19 3.68
C GLY A 41 7.38 -15.67 2.71
N VAL A 42 6.12 -15.52 3.08
CA VAL A 42 4.93 -15.84 2.27
C VAL A 42 3.87 -14.77 2.54
N LEU A 43 2.77 -14.74 1.79
CA LEU A 43 1.66 -13.86 2.14
C LEU A 43 1.12 -14.19 3.52
N SER A 44 0.89 -13.16 4.33
CA SER A 44 0.29 -13.31 5.65
C SER A 44 -1.11 -13.92 5.54
N ALA A 45 -1.55 -14.62 6.60
CA ALA A 45 -2.89 -15.20 6.64
C ALA A 45 -3.98 -14.12 6.44
N HIS A 46 -3.77 -12.93 7.00
CA HIS A 46 -4.64 -11.78 6.81
C HIS A 46 -4.74 -11.37 5.33
N ASN A 47 -3.59 -11.15 4.68
CA ASN A 47 -3.56 -10.73 3.28
C ASN A 47 -4.12 -11.79 2.35
N SER A 48 -3.86 -13.07 2.64
CA SER A 48 -4.44 -14.19 1.89
C SER A 48 -5.96 -14.22 1.99
N ALA A 49 -6.51 -14.02 3.20
CA ALA A 49 -7.96 -13.96 3.39
C ALA A 49 -8.59 -12.73 2.71
N CYS A 50 -7.94 -11.57 2.79
CA CYS A 50 -8.38 -10.36 2.11
C CYS A 50 -8.32 -10.50 0.58
N LEU A 51 -7.28 -11.14 0.03
CA LEU A 51 -7.19 -11.46 -1.40
C LEU A 51 -8.30 -12.42 -1.85
N ALA A 52 -8.64 -13.41 -1.03
CA ALA A 52 -9.78 -14.30 -1.32
C ALA A 52 -11.11 -13.53 -1.33
N ARG A 53 -11.24 -12.49 -0.50
CA ARG A 53 -12.45 -11.64 -0.40
C ARG A 53 -12.58 -10.65 -1.56
N TYR A 54 -11.50 -9.94 -1.91
CA TYR A 54 -11.51 -8.90 -2.95
C TYR A 54 -11.28 -9.47 -4.36
N GLY A 55 -10.50 -10.54 -4.47
CA GLY A 55 -10.21 -11.24 -5.71
C GLY A 55 -8.98 -10.68 -6.45
N ARG A 56 -8.09 -11.56 -6.92
CA ARG A 56 -6.86 -11.22 -7.64
C ARG A 56 -7.10 -10.31 -8.85
N GLY A 57 -8.13 -10.59 -9.65
CA GLY A 57 -8.48 -9.78 -10.81
C GLY A 57 -8.89 -8.34 -10.44
N PHE A 58 -9.60 -8.16 -9.33
CA PHE A 58 -9.92 -6.84 -8.82
C PHE A 58 -8.63 -6.09 -8.44
N MET A 59 -7.71 -6.73 -7.73
CA MET A 59 -6.46 -6.11 -7.28
C MET A 59 -5.56 -5.64 -8.42
N LEU A 60 -5.50 -6.42 -9.50
CA LEU A 60 -4.71 -6.08 -10.69
C LEU A 60 -5.32 -4.92 -11.50
N ASN A 61 -6.64 -4.77 -11.47
CA ASN A 61 -7.34 -3.74 -12.23
C ASN A 61 -7.54 -2.44 -11.44
N ASN A 62 -7.40 -2.48 -10.11
CA ASN A 62 -7.77 -1.38 -9.22
C ASN A 62 -6.58 -0.99 -8.35
N VAL A 63 -5.70 -0.16 -8.91
CA VAL A 63 -4.48 0.32 -8.26
C VAL A 63 -4.74 1.62 -7.53
N LEU A 64 -4.62 1.64 -6.20
CA LEU A 64 -4.87 2.82 -5.37
C LEU A 64 -3.66 3.71 -5.16
N SER A 65 -2.45 3.16 -5.27
CA SER A 65 -1.22 3.87 -5.00
C SER A 65 -0.08 3.40 -5.90
N PRO A 66 0.96 4.25 -6.09
CA PRO A 66 2.18 3.85 -6.77
C PRO A 66 2.85 2.61 -6.15
N ASP A 67 2.84 2.49 -4.82
CA ASP A 67 3.44 1.34 -4.13
C ASP A 67 2.69 0.03 -4.47
N GLN A 68 1.36 0.07 -4.53
CA GLN A 68 0.58 -1.07 -5.01
C GLN A 68 0.95 -1.43 -6.45
N ALA A 69 1.10 -0.45 -7.34
CA ALA A 69 1.52 -0.71 -8.71
C ALA A 69 2.87 -1.45 -8.73
N LEU A 70 3.84 -0.94 -7.96
CA LEU A 70 5.21 -1.42 -7.95
C LEU A 70 5.36 -2.84 -7.37
N TYR A 71 4.66 -3.13 -6.27
CA TYR A 71 4.86 -4.36 -5.49
C TYR A 71 3.76 -5.42 -5.71
N CYS A 72 2.53 -5.04 -6.08
CA CYS A 72 1.39 -5.96 -6.13
C CYS A 72 1.00 -6.41 -7.55
N GLY A 73 1.99 -6.75 -8.38
CA GLY A 73 1.77 -7.41 -9.67
C GLY A 73 1.41 -8.91 -9.55
N PRO A 74 1.13 -9.60 -10.68
CA PRO A 74 0.72 -11.02 -10.70
C PRO A 74 1.58 -11.91 -9.82
N GLU A 75 2.91 -11.83 -9.96
CA GLU A 75 3.88 -12.63 -9.20
C GLU A 75 3.91 -12.29 -7.71
N GLY A 76 3.73 -11.01 -7.35
CA GLY A 76 3.66 -10.58 -5.95
C GLY A 76 2.38 -11.08 -5.28
N LEU A 77 1.25 -11.04 -5.99
CA LEU A 77 -0.01 -11.59 -5.51
C LEU A 77 0.02 -13.12 -5.36
N ASP A 78 0.88 -13.79 -6.12
CA ASP A 78 1.12 -15.24 -6.01
C ASP A 78 2.20 -15.57 -4.95
N GLY A 79 2.78 -14.56 -4.28
CA GLY A 79 3.79 -14.72 -3.23
C GLY A 79 5.17 -15.14 -3.74
N ILE A 80 5.46 -14.92 -5.02
CA ILE A 80 6.68 -15.37 -5.70
C ILE A 80 7.82 -14.33 -5.58
N THR A 81 7.48 -13.04 -5.45
CA THR A 81 8.45 -11.95 -5.24
C THR A 81 8.63 -11.61 -3.76
N GLU A 82 9.43 -10.57 -3.44
CA GLU A 82 9.70 -10.05 -2.08
C GLU A 82 8.45 -10.02 -1.16
N PRO A 83 8.22 -11.07 -0.37
CA PRO A 83 6.92 -11.29 0.27
C PRO A 83 6.66 -10.28 1.38
N GLU A 84 7.71 -9.77 2.00
CA GLU A 84 7.65 -8.79 3.09
C GLU A 84 7.13 -7.43 2.59
N ALA A 85 7.74 -6.90 1.52
CA ALA A 85 7.29 -5.64 0.91
C ALA A 85 5.86 -5.77 0.36
N VAL A 86 5.54 -6.90 -0.29
CA VAL A 86 4.18 -7.18 -0.75
C VAL A 86 3.19 -7.22 0.40
N ASN A 87 3.55 -7.86 1.53
CA ASN A 87 2.68 -7.95 2.69
C ASN A 87 2.42 -6.58 3.31
N GLU A 88 3.43 -5.73 3.41
CA GLU A 88 3.27 -4.37 3.93
C GLU A 88 2.30 -3.56 3.07
N VAL A 89 2.51 -3.58 1.76
CA VAL A 89 1.68 -2.84 0.79
C VAL A 89 0.24 -3.37 0.77
N LEU A 90 0.04 -4.70 0.74
CA LEU A 90 -1.30 -5.30 0.76
C LEU A 90 -2.03 -5.02 2.07
N THR A 91 -1.33 -5.06 3.20
CA THR A 91 -1.95 -4.75 4.50
C THR A 91 -2.43 -3.30 4.54
N ALA A 92 -1.61 -2.37 4.06
CA ALA A 92 -1.97 -0.96 3.97
C ALA A 92 -3.19 -0.75 3.07
N LEU A 93 -3.18 -1.41 1.92
CA LEU A 93 -4.25 -1.35 0.94
C LEU A 93 -5.58 -1.88 1.47
N PHE A 94 -5.58 -3.08 2.07
CA PHE A 94 -6.80 -3.67 2.61
C PHE A 94 -7.35 -2.87 3.79
N TYR A 95 -6.47 -2.34 4.64
CA TYR A 95 -6.88 -1.41 5.68
C TYR A 95 -7.58 -0.17 5.11
N ILE A 96 -7.02 0.44 4.06
CA ILE A 96 -7.62 1.61 3.39
C ILE A 96 -8.97 1.25 2.75
N LEU A 97 -9.05 0.13 2.03
CA LEU A 97 -10.28 -0.33 1.39
C LEU A 97 -11.39 -0.61 2.41
N ASP A 98 -11.06 -1.26 3.53
CA ASP A 98 -12.01 -1.54 4.60
C ASP A 98 -12.49 -0.24 5.26
N CYS A 99 -11.59 0.72 5.52
CA CYS A 99 -11.93 2.05 6.02
C CYS A 99 -12.84 2.81 5.05
N MET A 100 -12.51 2.82 3.75
CA MET A 100 -13.32 3.47 2.72
C MET A 100 -14.71 2.86 2.64
N LYS A 101 -14.82 1.53 2.70
CA LYS A 101 -16.10 0.82 2.71
C LYS A 101 -16.94 1.20 3.93
N ALA A 102 -16.34 1.23 5.13
CA ALA A 102 -17.03 1.61 6.36
C ALA A 102 -17.54 3.06 6.31
N LEU A 103 -16.72 3.96 5.75
CA LEU A 103 -17.04 5.39 5.62
C LEU A 103 -17.83 5.74 4.35
N LYS A 104 -18.19 4.74 3.52
CA LYS A 104 -18.88 4.91 2.22
C LYS A 104 -18.17 5.88 1.27
N LEU A 105 -16.84 5.85 1.28
CA LEU A 105 -15.99 6.62 0.38
C LEU A 105 -15.73 5.83 -0.90
N ASN A 106 -15.71 6.52 -2.03
CA ASN A 106 -15.35 5.93 -3.31
C ASN A 106 -13.86 6.12 -3.57
N PRO A 107 -13.07 5.03 -3.68
CA PRO A 107 -11.66 5.13 -4.04
C PRO A 107 -11.49 5.72 -5.43
N ARG A 108 -10.44 6.54 -5.60
CA ARG A 108 -9.94 6.94 -6.90
C ARG A 108 -8.73 6.08 -7.23
N PHE A 109 -8.89 5.16 -8.16
CA PHE A 109 -7.80 4.35 -8.68
C PHE A 109 -6.96 5.13 -9.70
N LEU A 110 -5.70 4.72 -9.86
CA LEU A 110 -4.83 5.16 -10.93
C LEU A 110 -5.40 4.73 -12.28
N ALA A 111 -5.21 5.56 -13.29
CA ALA A 111 -5.46 5.18 -14.67
C ALA A 111 -4.47 4.09 -15.11
N LYS A 112 -4.84 3.34 -16.16
CA LYS A 112 -4.04 2.23 -16.66
C LYS A 112 -2.65 2.68 -17.11
N GLU A 113 -2.57 3.87 -17.70
CA GLU A 113 -1.33 4.47 -18.19
C GLU A 113 -0.40 4.86 -17.04
N GLU A 114 -0.97 5.36 -15.93
CA GLU A 114 -0.24 5.70 -14.72
C GLU A 114 0.32 4.43 -14.06
N ALA A 115 -0.50 3.39 -13.92
CA ALA A 115 -0.06 2.11 -13.38
C ALA A 115 1.08 1.48 -14.22
N ALA A 116 0.94 1.47 -15.55
CA ALA A 116 1.95 0.95 -16.45
C ALA A 116 3.30 1.71 -16.37
N TYR A 117 3.25 3.03 -16.16
CA TYR A 117 4.45 3.83 -15.93
C TYR A 117 5.22 3.39 -14.68
N PHE A 118 4.51 3.09 -13.58
CA PHE A 118 5.14 2.61 -12.35
C PHE A 118 5.72 1.19 -12.50
N ASP A 119 5.03 0.31 -13.21
CA ASP A 119 5.55 -1.03 -13.56
C ASP A 119 6.89 -0.92 -14.32
N MET A 120 6.98 0.01 -15.27
CA MET A 120 8.24 0.29 -15.99
C MET A 120 9.34 0.88 -15.11
N MET A 121 9.00 1.57 -14.01
CA MET A 121 10.01 2.13 -13.10
C MET A 121 10.63 1.09 -12.16
N LYS A 122 10.00 -0.07 -11.97
CA LYS A 122 10.57 -1.19 -11.19
C LYS A 122 11.95 -1.59 -11.69
N SER A 123 12.17 -1.54 -13.01
CA SER A 123 13.45 -1.87 -13.65
C SER A 123 14.48 -0.74 -13.65
N GLY A 124 14.11 0.48 -13.23
CA GLY A 124 14.97 1.68 -13.33
C GLY A 124 15.58 2.17 -12.02
N ARG A 125 14.80 2.20 -10.92
CA ARG A 125 15.28 2.69 -9.60
C ARG A 125 15.77 1.59 -8.67
N TYR A 126 15.25 0.37 -8.79
CA TYR A 126 15.63 -0.77 -7.91
C TYR A 126 16.70 -1.68 -8.54
N SER A 127 17.07 -1.47 -9.80
CA SER A 127 18.18 -2.15 -10.48
C SER A 127 19.56 -1.56 -10.16
N ARG A 128 19.63 -0.47 -9.38
CA ARG A 128 20.91 0.04 -8.86
C ARG A 128 21.26 -0.68 -7.56
N LYS A 129 21.89 -1.84 -7.70
CA LYS A 129 22.88 -2.31 -6.73
C LYS A 129 24.22 -1.68 -7.05
#